data_AF-A0A2V6Y868-F1
#
_entry.id   AF-A0A2V6Y868-F1
#
_cell.length_a   1.000
_cell.length_b   1.000
_cell.length_c   1.000
_cell.angle_alpha   90.00
_cell.angle_beta   90.00
_cell.angle_gamma   90.00
#
_symmetry.space_group_name_H-M   'P 1'
#
loop_
_entity.id
_entity.type
_entity.pdbx_description
1 polymer ?
#
loop_
_entity_poly.entity_id
_entity_poly.type
_entity_poly.pdbx_seq_one_letter_code
_entity_poly.pdbx_strand_id
1 'polypeptide(L)'
;EALYARSVSSLLSGTGHETFEAVKLLRSADASRIAPANGAEYPRGQFGEAMRQIAQLIKANVGLEVAFADMQGWDTHVGQGAEQGQLAARLREFGGALAAFARDLGDRMADVLVLTMSEFGRTVGENGGRGTDHGHATAMLVLGGGVRGGRVYGRWPGLTPAALFEGRDLAVTTDFRTLFSEVATRHLGVSGASLFPGWKAAEPALHLFA
;
A
#
# COMPACT_ATOMS: atom_id res chain seq x y z
N GLU A 1 17.29 23.30 27.87
CA GLU A 1 18.21 22.32 27.25
C GLU A 1 18.22 20.94 27.92
N ALA A 2 18.25 20.82 29.26
CA ALA A 2 18.29 19.52 29.94
C ALA A 2 17.04 18.62 29.75
N LEU A 3 15.85 19.20 29.52
CA LEU A 3 14.61 18.47 29.24
C LEU A 3 14.58 17.84 27.82
N TYR A 4 15.16 18.51 26.83
CA TYR A 4 15.29 17.99 25.45
C TYR A 4 16.34 16.88 25.35
N ALA A 5 17.43 16.97 26.10
CA ALA A 5 18.46 15.92 26.11
C ALA A 5 17.94 14.61 26.75
N ARG A 6 17.10 14.70 27.80
CA ARG A 6 16.49 13.53 28.43
C ARG A 6 15.42 12.88 27.56
N SER A 7 14.58 13.66 26.87
CA SER A 7 13.54 13.10 25.99
C SER A 7 14.13 12.42 24.75
N VAL A 8 15.18 13.01 24.15
CA VAL A 8 15.88 12.41 23.01
C VAL A 8 16.63 11.15 23.44
N SER A 9 17.27 11.16 24.61
CA SER A 9 17.93 9.97 25.16
C SER A 9 16.96 8.84 25.51
N SER A 10 15.77 9.15 26.05
CA SER A 10 14.77 8.12 26.40
C SER A 10 14.06 7.55 25.17
N LEU A 11 13.79 8.40 24.17
CA LEU A 11 13.23 7.98 22.88
C LEU A 11 14.24 7.10 22.12
N LEU A 12 15.52 7.52 22.03
CA LEU A 12 16.56 6.72 21.38
C LEU A 12 16.84 5.40 22.11
N SER A 13 16.82 5.39 23.46
CA SER A 13 16.99 4.15 24.22
C SER A 13 15.80 3.21 24.10
N GLY A 14 14.58 3.76 24.07
CA GLY A 14 13.34 2.99 23.89
C GLY A 14 13.25 2.37 22.50
N THR A 15 13.36 3.20 21.45
CA THR A 15 13.36 2.74 20.05
C THR A 15 14.50 1.75 19.77
N GLY A 16 15.69 1.97 20.35
CA GLY A 16 16.83 1.05 20.21
C GLY A 16 16.57 -0.32 20.85
N HIS A 17 15.96 -0.34 22.04
CA HIS A 17 15.59 -1.58 22.72
C HIS A 17 14.48 -2.33 21.98
N GLU A 18 13.43 -1.62 21.55
CA GLU A 18 12.34 -2.18 20.73
C GLU A 18 12.86 -2.77 19.42
N THR A 19 13.77 -2.07 18.74
CA THR A 19 14.41 -2.57 17.51
C THR A 19 15.18 -3.86 17.79
N PHE A 20 15.91 -3.92 18.89
CA PHE A 20 16.69 -5.11 19.25
C PHE A 20 15.80 -6.31 19.60
N GLU A 21 14.72 -6.07 20.35
CA GLU A 21 13.73 -7.11 20.65
C GLU A 21 13.01 -7.58 19.38
N ALA A 22 12.67 -6.69 18.45
CA ALA A 22 12.13 -7.06 17.14
C ALA A 22 13.12 -7.92 16.35
N VAL A 23 14.41 -7.54 16.28
CA VAL A 23 15.45 -8.34 15.60
C VAL A 23 15.61 -9.71 16.27
N LYS A 24 15.56 -9.78 17.60
CA LYS A 24 15.67 -11.03 18.36
C LYS A 24 14.45 -11.94 18.11
N LEU A 25 13.24 -11.37 18.10
CA LEU A 25 12.01 -12.06 17.77
C LEU A 25 12.10 -12.65 16.36
N LEU A 26 12.48 -11.84 15.37
CA LEU A 26 12.67 -12.27 13.99
C LEU A 26 13.68 -13.41 13.84
N ARG A 27 14.80 -13.34 14.56
CA ARG A 27 15.80 -14.43 14.60
C ARG A 27 15.25 -15.69 15.25
N SER A 28 14.52 -15.56 16.36
CA SER A 28 13.97 -16.71 17.09
C SER A 28 12.85 -17.41 16.33
N ALA A 29 12.06 -16.66 15.57
CA ALA A 29 10.97 -17.19 14.77
C ALA A 29 11.45 -17.88 13.47
N ASP A 30 12.74 -17.73 13.14
CA ASP A 30 13.38 -18.30 11.93
C ASP A 30 12.56 -18.06 10.65
N ALA A 31 11.90 -16.89 10.60
CA ALA A 31 10.89 -16.59 9.58
C ALA A 31 11.47 -16.67 8.16
N SER A 32 12.75 -16.32 7.99
CA SER A 32 13.46 -16.39 6.70
C SER A 32 13.52 -17.79 6.10
N ARG A 33 13.37 -18.86 6.90
CA ARG A 33 13.33 -20.25 6.42
C ARG A 33 11.95 -20.75 6.03
N ILE A 34 10.88 -19.99 6.33
CA ILE A 34 9.52 -20.38 5.97
C ILE A 34 9.36 -20.25 4.46
N ALA A 35 9.23 -21.38 3.75
CA ALA A 35 9.05 -21.38 2.31
C ALA A 35 7.68 -20.81 1.89
N PRO A 36 7.55 -20.28 0.66
CA PRO A 36 6.24 -20.03 0.05
C PRO A 36 5.38 -21.30 0.02
N ALA A 37 4.08 -21.14 0.26
CA ALA A 37 3.09 -22.22 0.25
C ALA A 37 2.13 -22.09 -0.95
N ASN A 38 1.23 -23.07 -1.10
CA ASN A 38 0.12 -23.06 -2.07
C ASN A 38 0.55 -22.82 -3.54
N GLY A 39 1.78 -23.16 -3.91
CA GLY A 39 2.32 -22.92 -5.26
C GLY A 39 2.57 -21.43 -5.56
N ALA A 40 2.79 -20.61 -4.53
CA ALA A 40 3.17 -19.22 -4.72
C ALA A 40 4.59 -19.08 -5.28
N GLU A 41 4.70 -18.34 -6.38
CA GLU A 41 5.98 -17.97 -7.00
C GLU A 41 6.07 -16.45 -7.02
N TYR A 42 6.93 -15.89 -6.18
CA TYR A 42 7.15 -14.45 -6.14
C TYR A 42 8.01 -14.01 -7.33
N PRO A 43 7.65 -12.91 -8.03
CA PRO A 43 8.50 -12.34 -9.07
C PRO A 43 9.89 -12.00 -8.53
N ARG A 44 10.91 -12.14 -9.39
CA ARG A 44 12.26 -11.66 -9.07
C ARG A 44 12.24 -10.13 -9.01
N GLY A 45 12.80 -9.56 -7.95
CA GLY A 45 12.85 -8.13 -7.75
C GLY A 45 12.74 -7.76 -6.28
N GLN A 46 13.01 -6.50 -5.95
CA GLN A 46 12.96 -6.02 -4.57
C GLN A 46 11.54 -6.08 -4.01
N PHE A 47 10.54 -5.75 -4.82
CA PHE A 47 9.15 -5.76 -4.37
C PHE A 47 8.63 -7.18 -4.14
N GLY A 48 8.90 -8.10 -5.08
CA GLY A 48 8.53 -9.52 -4.90
C GLY A 48 9.18 -10.15 -3.67
N GLU A 49 10.46 -9.83 -3.41
CA GLU A 49 11.17 -10.28 -2.21
C GLU A 49 10.62 -9.66 -0.93
N ALA A 50 10.28 -8.36 -0.93
CA ALA A 50 9.65 -7.72 0.22
C ALA A 50 8.30 -8.35 0.56
N MET A 51 7.44 -8.60 -0.43
CA MET A 51 6.16 -9.28 -0.22
C MET A 51 6.37 -10.71 0.32
N ARG A 52 7.36 -11.45 -0.20
CA ARG A 52 7.74 -12.77 0.30
C ARG A 52 8.15 -12.73 1.78
N GLN A 53 8.97 -11.76 2.17
CA GLN A 53 9.42 -11.59 3.55
C GLN A 53 8.26 -11.21 4.47
N ILE A 54 7.36 -10.32 4.05
CA ILE A 54 6.15 -10.00 4.83
C ILE A 54 5.29 -11.24 5.04
N ALA A 55 5.09 -12.06 4.01
CA ALA A 55 4.34 -13.32 4.14
C ALA A 55 5.03 -14.30 5.12
N GLN A 56 6.36 -14.34 5.14
CA GLN A 56 7.10 -15.11 6.14
C GLN A 56 6.85 -14.63 7.56
N LEU A 57 6.84 -13.31 7.79
CA LEU A 57 6.54 -12.75 9.12
C LEU A 57 5.12 -13.08 9.58
N ILE A 58 4.15 -12.97 8.67
CA ILE A 58 2.76 -13.34 8.94
C ILE A 58 2.66 -14.84 9.29
N LYS A 59 3.27 -15.72 8.50
CA LYS A 59 3.27 -17.17 8.74
C LYS A 59 4.01 -17.56 10.03
N ALA A 60 5.04 -16.81 10.41
CA ALA A 60 5.77 -16.98 11.66
C ALA A 60 4.98 -16.51 12.89
N ASN A 61 3.86 -15.82 12.70
CA ASN A 61 2.98 -15.32 13.76
C ASN A 61 3.71 -14.48 14.82
N VAL A 62 4.60 -13.59 14.36
CA VAL A 62 5.42 -12.72 15.24
C VAL A 62 4.65 -11.51 15.81
N GLY A 63 3.33 -11.47 15.67
CA GLY A 63 2.52 -10.32 16.08
C GLY A 63 2.67 -9.11 15.14
N LEU A 64 2.82 -9.34 13.84
CA LEU A 64 2.89 -8.26 12.85
C LEU A 64 1.53 -7.56 12.72
N GLU A 65 1.49 -6.25 13.01
CA GLU A 65 0.29 -5.43 12.85
C GLU A 65 0.28 -4.63 11.54
N VAL A 66 1.42 -4.04 11.17
CA VAL A 66 1.58 -3.23 9.96
C VAL A 66 2.96 -3.49 9.34
N ALA A 67 3.00 -3.63 8.01
CA ALA A 67 4.22 -3.68 7.23
C ALA A 67 4.14 -2.78 6.00
N PHE A 68 5.30 -2.30 5.54
CA PHE A 68 5.42 -1.48 4.34
C PHE A 68 6.33 -2.19 3.33
N ALA A 69 5.95 -2.12 2.05
CA ALA A 69 6.75 -2.59 0.94
C ALA A 69 6.73 -1.53 -0.16
N ASP A 70 7.90 -0.96 -0.45
CA ASP A 70 8.04 0.07 -1.46
C ASP A 70 8.36 -0.55 -2.81
N MET A 71 7.70 -0.03 -3.86
CA MET A 71 8.00 -0.37 -5.24
C MET A 71 8.38 0.89 -6.00
N GLN A 72 9.64 0.96 -6.44
CA GLN A 72 10.17 2.11 -7.16
C GLN A 72 10.03 1.94 -8.69
N GLY A 73 10.40 2.98 -9.44
CA GLY A 73 10.49 2.94 -10.90
C GLY A 73 9.22 3.33 -11.66
N TRP A 74 8.29 4.01 -10.98
CA TRP A 74 7.03 4.53 -11.55
C TRP A 74 7.15 5.93 -12.15
N ASP A 75 8.13 6.73 -11.69
CA ASP A 75 8.33 8.10 -12.16
C ASP A 75 9.02 8.15 -13.53
N THR A 76 8.22 7.91 -14.57
CA THR A 76 8.67 7.79 -15.95
C THR A 76 8.02 8.86 -16.79
N HIS A 77 8.77 9.69 -17.51
CA HIS A 77 8.19 10.78 -18.33
C HIS A 77 8.23 10.52 -19.83
N VAL A 78 8.94 9.49 -20.25
CA VAL A 78 9.14 9.08 -21.66
C VAL A 78 9.37 7.58 -21.70
N GLY A 79 9.22 6.97 -22.88
CA GLY A 79 9.63 5.57 -23.09
C GLY A 79 8.88 4.55 -22.23
N GLN A 80 7.67 4.88 -21.77
CA GLN A 80 6.86 4.04 -20.87
C GLN A 80 6.47 2.71 -21.55
N GLY A 81 6.31 2.74 -22.88
CA GLY A 81 5.87 1.63 -23.70
C GLY A 81 4.35 1.54 -23.78
N ALA A 82 3.85 0.39 -24.22
CA ALA A 82 2.44 0.05 -24.29
C ALA A 82 2.21 -1.30 -23.59
N GLU A 83 1.80 -2.34 -24.32
CA GLU A 83 1.70 -3.71 -23.80
C GLU A 83 3.06 -4.30 -23.36
N GLN A 84 4.15 -3.71 -23.87
CA GLN A 84 5.53 -4.05 -23.57
C GLN A 84 6.28 -2.76 -23.23
N GLY A 85 7.38 -2.87 -22.48
CA GLY A 85 8.19 -1.73 -22.04
C GLY A 85 8.27 -1.62 -20.53
N GLN A 86 8.83 -0.49 -20.06
CA GLN A 86 9.12 -0.28 -18.65
C GLN A 86 7.85 -0.33 -17.79
N LEU A 87 6.79 0.39 -18.18
CA LEU A 87 5.57 0.46 -17.38
C LEU A 87 4.85 -0.90 -17.35
N ALA A 88 4.77 -1.59 -18.49
CA ALA A 88 4.22 -2.94 -18.56
C ALA A 88 5.02 -3.96 -17.72
N ALA A 89 6.35 -3.84 -17.65
CA ALA A 89 7.17 -4.66 -16.77
C ALA A 89 6.88 -4.40 -15.29
N ARG A 90 6.72 -3.12 -14.90
CA ARG A 90 6.38 -2.75 -13.52
C ARG A 90 4.99 -3.21 -13.12
N LEU A 91 3.99 -3.03 -13.99
CA LEU A 91 2.63 -3.53 -13.73
C LEU A 91 2.59 -5.06 -13.58
N ARG A 92 3.39 -5.80 -14.38
CA ARG A 92 3.52 -7.26 -14.25
C ARG A 92 4.18 -7.69 -12.95
N GLU A 93 5.27 -7.04 -12.55
CA GLU A 93 5.92 -7.32 -11.26
C GLU A 93 4.97 -7.03 -10.09
N PHE A 94 4.31 -5.87 -10.11
CA PHE A 94 3.37 -5.45 -9.08
C PHE A 94 2.19 -6.43 -8.94
N GLY A 95 1.47 -6.69 -10.03
CA GLY A 95 0.34 -7.62 -10.03
C GLY A 95 0.76 -9.05 -9.69
N GLY A 96 1.91 -9.51 -10.21
CA GLY A 96 2.46 -10.83 -9.92
C GLY A 96 2.82 -11.01 -8.45
N ALA A 97 3.42 -10.00 -7.82
CA ALA A 97 3.79 -10.05 -6.40
C ALA A 97 2.55 -10.05 -5.49
N LEU A 98 1.53 -9.24 -5.78
CA LEU A 98 0.27 -9.26 -5.04
C LEU A 98 -0.46 -10.60 -5.18
N ALA A 99 -0.49 -11.17 -6.39
CA ALA A 99 -1.09 -12.48 -6.64
C ALA A 99 -0.33 -13.62 -5.93
N ALA A 100 1.01 -13.58 -5.96
CA ALA A 100 1.85 -14.54 -5.24
C ALA A 100 1.65 -14.43 -3.72
N PHE A 101 1.58 -13.22 -3.19
CA PHE A 101 1.34 -12.96 -1.77
C PHE A 101 0.01 -13.52 -1.29
N ALA A 102 -1.08 -13.22 -2.00
CA ALA A 102 -2.40 -13.74 -1.67
C ALA A 102 -2.45 -15.28 -1.74
N ARG A 103 -1.81 -15.86 -2.77
CA ARG A 103 -1.70 -17.31 -2.90
C ARG A 103 -0.91 -17.93 -1.74
N ASP A 104 0.24 -17.37 -1.40
CA ASP A 104 1.13 -17.89 -0.35
C ASP A 104 0.41 -17.95 1.01
N LEU A 105 -0.32 -16.88 1.35
CA LEU A 105 -1.05 -16.80 2.61
C LEU A 105 -2.30 -17.68 2.65
N GLY A 106 -2.96 -17.92 1.51
CA GLY A 106 -4.15 -18.75 1.44
C GLY A 106 -5.24 -18.25 2.40
N ASP A 107 -5.78 -19.14 3.24
CA ASP A 107 -6.83 -18.81 4.21
C ASP A 107 -6.43 -17.69 5.20
N ARG A 108 -5.13 -17.48 5.44
CA ARG A 108 -4.65 -16.37 6.30
C ARG A 108 -4.97 -15.00 5.72
N MET A 109 -5.26 -14.89 4.42
CA MET A 109 -5.71 -13.64 3.81
C MET A 109 -7.02 -13.12 4.41
N ALA A 110 -7.79 -13.94 5.12
CA ALA A 110 -8.97 -13.51 5.85
C ALA A 110 -8.64 -12.45 6.93
N ASP A 111 -7.43 -12.52 7.51
CA ASP A 111 -6.96 -11.64 8.58
C ASP A 111 -5.94 -10.60 8.09
N VAL A 112 -5.65 -10.56 6.79
CA VAL A 112 -4.62 -9.68 6.22
C VAL A 112 -5.25 -8.75 5.19
N LEU A 113 -5.04 -7.44 5.35
CA LEU A 113 -5.40 -6.42 4.37
C LEU A 113 -4.15 -5.87 3.68
N VAL A 114 -4.13 -5.82 2.35
CA VAL A 114 -3.14 -5.04 1.60
C VAL A 114 -3.83 -3.81 1.01
N LEU A 115 -3.23 -2.64 1.28
CA LEU A 115 -3.63 -1.33 0.80
C LEU A 115 -2.47 -0.72 0.02
N THR A 116 -2.73 -0.22 -1.19
CA THR A 116 -1.68 0.40 -2.02
C THR A 116 -1.88 1.91 -2.08
N MET A 117 -0.78 2.66 -2.09
CA MET A 117 -0.80 4.12 -2.22
C MET A 117 0.32 4.56 -3.16
N SER A 118 0.13 5.72 -3.79
CA SER A 118 1.17 6.42 -4.55
C SER A 118 1.14 7.91 -4.21
N GLU A 119 2.27 8.57 -4.34
CA GLU A 119 2.42 10.01 -4.08
C GLU A 119 1.81 10.87 -5.20
N PHE A 120 1.65 10.30 -6.40
CA PHE A 120 1.11 11.00 -7.57
C PHE A 120 0.25 10.11 -8.46
N GLY A 121 -0.64 10.75 -9.22
CA GLY A 121 -1.32 10.17 -10.37
C GLY A 121 -0.54 10.39 -11.66
N ARG A 122 -1.14 10.03 -12.80
CA ARG A 122 -0.60 10.34 -14.13
C ARG A 122 -1.57 11.22 -14.91
N THR A 123 -1.04 12.09 -15.76
CA THR A 123 -1.88 12.83 -16.70
C THR A 123 -2.65 11.88 -17.61
N VAL A 124 -3.88 12.24 -18.00
CA VAL A 124 -4.68 11.43 -18.94
C VAL A 124 -4.12 11.53 -20.35
N GLY A 125 -3.68 12.73 -20.75
CA GLY A 125 -3.06 12.99 -22.04
C GLY A 125 -1.56 12.71 -22.06
N GLU A 126 -1.06 12.39 -23.26
CA GLU A 126 0.37 12.26 -23.54
C GLU A 126 1.08 13.62 -23.49
N ASN A 127 2.29 13.67 -22.93
CA ASN A 127 3.15 14.85 -22.93
C ASN A 127 3.95 14.97 -24.23
N GLY A 128 4.68 16.07 -24.43
CA GLY A 128 5.49 16.28 -25.64
C GLY A 128 6.62 15.27 -25.87
N GLY A 129 6.99 14.50 -24.85
CA GLY A 129 8.00 13.45 -24.89
C GLY A 129 7.46 12.07 -25.26
N ARG A 130 6.18 11.96 -25.60
CA ARG A 130 5.47 10.68 -25.81
C ARG A 130 5.43 9.79 -24.57
N GLY A 131 5.27 10.41 -23.41
CA GLY A 131 4.98 9.74 -22.15
C GLY A 131 3.87 10.48 -21.41
N THR A 132 3.87 10.44 -20.09
CA THR A 132 2.91 11.17 -19.25
C THR A 132 3.64 12.03 -18.23
N ASP A 133 2.95 12.96 -17.59
CA ASP A 133 3.48 13.70 -16.44
C ASP A 133 2.78 13.26 -15.15
N HIS A 134 3.19 13.87 -14.04
CA HIS A 134 2.50 13.73 -12.75
C HIS A 134 1.09 14.33 -12.88
N GLY A 135 0.11 13.62 -12.34
CA GLY A 135 -1.30 14.02 -12.32
C GLY A 135 -1.88 13.99 -10.91
N HIS A 136 -3.07 14.57 -10.76
CA HIS A 136 -3.65 14.85 -9.45
C HIS A 136 -4.25 13.64 -8.73
N ALA A 137 -4.96 12.75 -9.44
CA ALA A 137 -5.63 11.61 -8.83
C ALA A 137 -5.01 10.27 -9.23
N THR A 138 -5.08 9.29 -8.33
CA THR A 138 -4.58 7.93 -8.51
C THR A 138 -5.64 6.89 -8.12
N ALA A 139 -5.35 5.61 -8.39
CA ALA A 139 -6.16 4.50 -7.93
C ALA A 139 -5.43 3.75 -6.81
N MET A 140 -6.15 3.46 -5.73
CA MET A 140 -5.67 2.62 -4.64
C MET A 140 -6.32 1.24 -4.75
N LEU A 141 -5.52 0.19 -4.66
CA LEU A 141 -5.99 -1.18 -4.60
C LEU A 141 -6.10 -1.62 -3.16
N VAL A 142 -7.18 -2.36 -2.86
CA VAL A 142 -7.44 -2.94 -1.55
C VAL A 142 -7.80 -4.41 -1.75
N LEU A 143 -7.14 -5.31 -1.03
CA LEU A 143 -7.35 -6.75 -1.12
C LEU A 143 -7.24 -7.42 0.26
N GLY A 144 -7.96 -8.53 0.44
CA GLY A 144 -7.95 -9.34 1.65
C GLY A 144 -8.96 -8.89 2.71
N GLY A 145 -8.75 -9.35 3.96
CA GLY A 145 -9.29 -8.75 5.18
C GLY A 145 -10.80 -8.44 5.21
N GLY A 146 -11.67 -9.31 4.69
CA GLY A 146 -13.13 -9.07 4.72
C GLY A 146 -13.63 -7.90 3.84
N VAL A 147 -12.77 -7.39 2.94
CA VAL A 147 -13.16 -6.37 1.97
C VAL A 147 -14.24 -6.91 1.04
N ARG A 148 -15.28 -6.12 0.80
CA ARG A 148 -16.32 -6.38 -0.22
C ARG A 148 -15.72 -6.12 -1.61
N GLY A 149 -14.87 -7.04 -2.06
CA GLY A 149 -14.11 -6.95 -3.31
C GLY A 149 -14.96 -7.00 -4.57
N GLY A 150 -14.30 -6.95 -5.74
CA GLY A 150 -14.95 -6.98 -7.05
C GLY A 150 -15.69 -5.69 -7.41
N ARG A 151 -15.32 -4.57 -6.79
CA ARG A 151 -15.99 -3.26 -6.92
C ARG A 151 -14.96 -2.15 -7.13
N VAL A 152 -15.37 -1.13 -7.87
CA VAL A 152 -14.70 0.17 -7.89
C VAL A 152 -15.41 1.06 -6.88
N TYR A 153 -14.67 1.50 -5.87
CA TYR A 153 -15.16 2.42 -4.84
C TYR A 153 -14.90 3.87 -5.24
N GLY A 154 -15.73 4.78 -4.73
CA GLY A 154 -15.69 6.19 -5.12
C GLY A 154 -16.47 6.48 -6.41
N ARG A 155 -16.33 7.71 -6.91
CA ARG A 155 -16.99 8.14 -8.15
C ARG A 155 -16.00 8.05 -9.31
N TRP A 156 -16.45 7.57 -10.46
CA TRP A 156 -15.67 7.59 -11.69
C TRP A 156 -16.38 8.47 -12.73
N PRO A 157 -15.99 9.75 -12.88
CA PRO A 157 -16.65 10.67 -13.81
C PRO A 157 -16.23 10.44 -15.28
N GLY A 158 -15.28 9.53 -15.53
CA GLY A 158 -14.78 9.22 -16.87
C GLY A 158 -13.64 10.13 -17.32
N LEU A 159 -13.29 10.03 -18.61
CA LEU A 159 -12.13 10.69 -19.23
C LEU A 159 -12.51 11.84 -20.18
N THR A 160 -13.78 12.26 -20.20
CA THR A 160 -14.20 13.37 -21.07
C THR A 160 -13.52 14.67 -20.62
N PRO A 161 -13.19 15.62 -21.52
CA PRO A 161 -12.52 16.86 -21.12
C PRO A 161 -13.23 17.63 -20.00
N ALA A 162 -14.57 17.62 -19.98
CA ALA A 162 -15.36 18.27 -18.93
C ALA A 162 -15.31 17.56 -17.56
N ALA A 163 -14.92 16.28 -17.54
CA ALA A 163 -14.75 15.50 -16.32
C ALA A 163 -13.32 15.60 -15.74
N LEU A 164 -12.37 16.11 -16.51
CA LEU A 164 -10.99 16.26 -16.08
C LEU A 164 -10.81 17.51 -15.20
N PHE A 165 -10.05 17.35 -14.11
CA PHE A 165 -9.59 18.46 -13.31
C PHE A 165 -8.70 19.37 -14.16
N GLU A 166 -9.09 20.64 -14.27
CA GLU A 166 -8.45 21.65 -15.11
C GLU A 166 -8.26 21.21 -16.58
N GLY A 167 -9.10 20.29 -17.07
CA GLY A 167 -9.02 19.76 -18.43
C GLY A 167 -7.81 18.85 -18.72
N ARG A 168 -7.03 18.46 -17.70
CA ARG A 168 -5.77 17.71 -17.85
C ARG A 168 -5.70 16.44 -17.01
N ASP A 169 -6.08 16.54 -15.74
CA ASP A 169 -5.88 15.48 -14.75
C ASP A 169 -7.19 14.77 -14.41
N LEU A 170 -7.10 13.57 -13.86
CA LEU A 170 -8.26 12.95 -13.23
C LEU A 170 -8.68 13.77 -12.00
N ALA A 171 -9.99 13.97 -11.85
CA ALA A 171 -10.53 14.58 -10.64
C ALA A 171 -10.38 13.66 -9.43
N VAL A 172 -9.88 14.20 -8.31
CA VAL A 172 -9.88 13.48 -7.03
C VAL A 172 -11.32 13.42 -6.52
N THR A 173 -11.92 12.23 -6.56
CA THR A 173 -13.31 12.03 -6.13
C THR A 173 -13.42 11.50 -4.70
N THR A 174 -12.32 10.97 -4.18
CA THR A 174 -12.23 10.32 -2.87
C THR A 174 -10.95 10.78 -2.21
N ASP A 175 -11.09 11.34 -1.01
CA ASP A 175 -9.94 11.67 -0.16
C ASP A 175 -9.33 10.36 0.40
N PHE A 176 -8.02 10.17 0.24
CA PHE A 176 -7.35 8.96 0.72
C PHE A 176 -7.55 8.76 2.23
N ARG A 177 -7.71 9.85 3.00
CA ARG A 177 -7.95 9.81 4.44
C ARG A 177 -9.23 9.05 4.78
N THR A 178 -10.26 9.10 3.92
CA THR A 178 -11.47 8.29 4.10
C THR A 178 -11.17 6.81 4.09
N LEU A 179 -10.36 6.35 3.13
CA LEU A 179 -9.95 4.95 3.02
C LEU A 179 -9.10 4.53 4.22
N PHE A 180 -8.09 5.31 4.58
CA PHE A 180 -7.22 5.01 5.74
C PHE A 180 -7.99 5.01 7.06
N SER A 181 -8.90 5.96 7.29
CA SER A 181 -9.73 5.98 8.49
C SER A 181 -10.63 4.75 8.58
N GLU A 182 -11.27 4.35 7.47
CA GLU A 182 -12.11 3.16 7.48
C GLU A 182 -11.31 1.89 7.74
N VAL A 183 -10.14 1.73 7.12
CA VAL A 183 -9.21 0.61 7.38
C VAL A 183 -8.77 0.59 8.84
N ALA A 184 -8.33 1.72 9.38
CA ALA A 184 -7.88 1.81 10.77
C ALA A 184 -8.99 1.40 11.75
N THR A 185 -10.22 1.85 11.54
CA THR A 185 -11.33 1.53 12.44
C THR A 185 -11.88 0.11 12.24
N ARG A 186 -12.01 -0.35 10.99
CA ARG A 186 -12.69 -1.62 10.69
C ARG A 186 -11.77 -2.83 10.67
N HIS A 187 -10.51 -2.67 10.25
CA HIS A 187 -9.54 -3.76 10.20
C HIS A 187 -8.62 -3.76 11.43
N LEU A 188 -8.06 -2.60 11.80
CA LEU A 188 -7.13 -2.50 12.94
C LEU A 188 -7.82 -2.25 14.29
N GLY A 189 -9.15 -2.02 14.30
CA GLY A 189 -9.91 -1.78 15.54
C GLY A 189 -9.57 -0.47 16.26
N VAL A 190 -8.92 0.48 15.58
CA VAL A 190 -8.55 1.78 16.16
C VAL A 190 -9.82 2.60 16.44
N SER A 191 -10.08 2.89 17.71
CA SER A 191 -11.23 3.67 18.18
C SER A 191 -10.77 4.88 19.03
N GLY A 192 -11.54 5.97 18.98
CA GLY A 192 -11.34 7.15 19.86
C GLY A 192 -10.16 8.07 19.51
N ALA A 193 -9.28 7.70 18.58
CA ALA A 193 -8.18 8.55 18.11
C ALA A 193 -8.55 9.30 16.82
N SER A 194 -8.28 10.61 16.78
CA SER A 194 -8.34 11.38 15.53
C SER A 194 -7.11 11.04 14.67
N LEU A 195 -7.24 10.08 13.76
CA LEU A 195 -6.15 9.68 12.86
C LEU A 195 -5.62 10.86 12.02
N PHE A 196 -6.52 11.78 11.63
CA PHE A 196 -6.20 12.98 10.86
C PHE A 196 -6.73 14.23 11.59
N PRO A 197 -5.90 14.88 12.44
CA PRO A 197 -6.32 16.05 13.20
C PRO A 197 -6.91 17.15 12.32
N GLY A 198 -8.11 17.64 12.69
CA GLY A 198 -8.80 18.71 11.98
C GLY A 198 -9.49 18.30 10.68
N TRP A 199 -9.30 17.06 10.22
CA TRP A 199 -10.04 16.51 9.09
C TRP A 199 -11.35 15.89 9.56
N LYS A 200 -12.42 16.11 8.79
CA LYS A 200 -13.70 15.44 8.96
C LYS A 200 -14.00 14.70 7.68
N ALA A 201 -14.39 13.43 7.79
CA ALA A 201 -14.79 12.65 6.63
C ALA A 201 -15.92 13.36 5.89
N ALA A 202 -15.77 13.51 4.58
CA ALA A 202 -16.88 13.88 3.71
C ALA A 202 -17.74 12.63 3.51
N GLU A 203 -19.02 12.72 3.83
CA GLU A 203 -19.99 11.66 3.57
C GLU A 203 -20.23 11.45 2.06
N PRO A 204 -20.53 10.23 1.58
CA PRO A 204 -20.69 8.99 2.36
C PRO A 204 -19.38 8.21 2.58
N ALA A 205 -19.36 7.38 3.63
CA ALA A 205 -18.32 6.36 3.85
C ALA A 205 -18.17 5.41 2.65
N LEU A 206 -16.99 4.81 2.47
CA LEU A 206 -16.73 3.89 1.34
C LEU A 206 -17.43 2.55 1.54
N HIS A 207 -17.63 2.12 2.79
CA HIS A 207 -18.18 0.82 3.13
C HIS A 207 -17.35 -0.30 2.48
N LEU A 208 -16.04 -0.30 2.69
CA LEU A 208 -15.13 -1.32 2.19
C LEU A 208 -15.40 -2.68 2.84
N PHE A 209 -15.80 -2.68 4.10
CA PHE A 209 -16.05 -3.89 4.89
C PHE A 209 -17.55 -4.16 5.04
N ALA A 210 -17.89 -5.40 5.40
CA ALA A 210 -19.25 -5.78 5.77
C ALA A 210 -19.72 -5.12 7.08
#